data_AF-A0A0G9MML0-F1
#
_entry.id   AF-A0A0G9MML0-F1
#
_cell.length_a   1.000
_cell.length_b   1.000
_cell.length_c   1.000
_cell.angle_alpha   90.00
_cell.angle_beta   90.00
_cell.angle_gamma   90.00
#
_symmetry.space_group_name_H-M   'P 1'
#
loop_
_entity.id
_entity.type
_entity.pdbx_description
1 polymer ?
#
loop_
_entity_poly.entity_id
_entity_poly.type
_entity_poly.pdbx_seq_one_letter_code
_entity_poly.pdbx_strand_id
1 'polypeptide(L)'
;MTANRTPRLALWLGFAGLLPQLACLAAVIWGGDEWRWTALALAWAYAALIFSFLGGLWWGLAAAASARIEEVDGWVWIAAVFPSLFALATYYPWIIGEPWPGPSLLVLGAAIMISPIVDYALKRLRPPWWMALRIPLSLGLGGATITLGVLAGP
;
A
#
# COMPACT_ATOMS: atom_id res chain seq x y z
N MET A 1 12.44 -11.03 27.04
CA MET A 1 10.97 -10.78 27.00
C MET A 1 10.61 -9.44 26.33
N THR A 2 11.16 -9.09 25.15
CA THR A 2 10.94 -7.78 24.49
C THR A 2 10.45 -7.85 23.03
N ALA A 3 10.25 -9.05 22.47
CA ALA A 3 9.99 -9.24 21.03
C ALA A 3 8.57 -8.84 20.55
N ASN A 4 7.65 -8.47 21.45
CA ASN A 4 6.25 -8.19 21.11
C ASN A 4 5.89 -6.71 20.91
N ARG A 5 6.79 -5.77 21.24
CA ARG A 5 6.51 -4.33 21.03
C ARG A 5 7.08 -3.87 19.69
N THR A 6 6.26 -3.20 18.91
CA THR A 6 6.70 -2.54 17.67
C THR A 6 7.82 -1.56 17.99
N PRO A 7 8.97 -1.63 17.28
CA PRO A 7 10.04 -0.65 17.43
C PRO A 7 9.51 0.77 17.21
N ARG A 8 9.88 1.71 18.09
CA ARG A 8 9.34 3.08 18.06
C ARG A 8 9.51 3.76 16.72
N LEU A 9 10.69 3.64 16.11
CA LEU A 9 10.97 4.26 14.82
C LEU A 9 10.10 3.67 13.70
N ALA A 10 9.92 2.34 13.67
CA ALA A 10 9.03 1.68 12.71
C ALA A 10 7.57 2.11 12.91
N LEU A 11 7.12 2.27 14.16
CA LEU A 11 5.80 2.77 14.48
C LEU A 11 5.59 4.20 13.93
N TRP A 12 6.49 5.13 14.29
CA TRP A 12 6.39 6.53 13.89
C TRP A 12 6.47 6.70 12.38
N LEU A 13 7.45 6.09 11.73
CA LEU A 13 7.60 6.19 10.27
C LEU A 13 6.46 5.49 9.53
N GLY A 14 5.97 4.37 10.06
CA GLY A 14 4.81 3.68 9.52
C GLY A 14 3.58 4.59 9.48
N PHE A 15 3.24 5.23 10.59
CA PHE A 15 2.10 6.15 10.65
C PHE A 15 2.35 7.47 9.90
N ALA A 16 3.58 7.98 9.89
CA ALA A 16 3.95 9.14 9.08
C ALA A 16 3.76 8.87 7.57
N GLY A 17 3.90 7.60 7.15
CA GLY A 17 3.57 7.16 5.80
C GLY A 17 2.09 7.31 5.42
N LEU A 18 1.18 7.60 6.34
CA LEU A 18 -0.21 7.92 5.99
C LEU A 18 -0.38 9.40 5.59
N LEU A 19 0.55 10.27 6.00
CA LEU A 19 0.39 11.72 5.86
C LEU A 19 0.21 12.17 4.40
N PRO A 20 0.95 11.66 3.40
CA PRO A 20 0.77 12.12 2.02
C PRO A 20 -0.62 11.79 1.47
N GLN A 21 -1.15 10.60 1.78
CA GLN A 21 -2.49 10.21 1.33
C GLN A 21 -3.59 11.03 2.02
N LEU A 22 -3.43 11.26 3.33
CA LEU A 22 -4.37 12.08 4.10
C LEU A 22 -4.33 13.55 3.67
N ALA A 23 -3.17 14.07 3.28
CA ALA A 23 -3.03 15.40 2.72
C ALA A 23 -3.76 15.52 1.36
N CYS A 24 -3.66 14.50 0.51
CA CYS A 24 -4.42 14.47 -0.75
C CYS A 24 -5.94 14.44 -0.48
N LEU A 25 -6.39 13.64 0.51
CA LEU A 25 -7.79 13.62 0.93
C LEU A 25 -8.27 14.99 1.42
N ALA A 26 -7.48 15.65 2.28
CA ALA A 26 -7.77 17.00 2.74
C ALA A 26 -7.84 18.01 1.58
N ALA A 27 -6.93 17.92 0.61
CA ALA A 27 -6.92 18.78 -0.57
C ALA A 27 -8.14 18.56 -1.48
N VAL A 28 -8.63 17.33 -1.64
CA VAL A 28 -9.85 17.06 -2.42
C VAL A 28 -11.11 17.60 -1.73
N ILE A 29 -11.15 17.57 -0.39
CA ILE A 29 -12.33 18.01 0.38
C ILE A 29 -12.34 19.54 0.57
N TRP A 30 -11.18 20.15 0.81
CA TRP A 30 -11.08 21.56 1.24
C TRP A 30 -10.24 22.44 0.32
N GLY A 31 -9.50 21.87 -0.63
CA GLY A 31 -8.55 22.61 -1.46
C GLY A 31 -9.18 23.40 -2.60
N GLY A 32 -10.42 23.10 -2.99
CA GLY A 32 -11.05 23.70 -4.18
C GLY A 32 -10.75 22.91 -5.46
N ASP A 33 -11.43 23.29 -6.56
CA ASP A 33 -11.41 22.54 -7.81
C ASP A 33 -10.04 22.58 -8.50
N GLU A 34 -9.27 23.65 -8.34
CA GLU A 34 -7.94 23.77 -8.97
C GLU A 34 -6.92 22.73 -8.47
N TRP A 35 -7.07 22.25 -7.22
CA TRP A 35 -6.18 21.25 -6.64
C TRP A 35 -6.66 19.82 -6.83
N ARG A 36 -7.94 19.66 -7.18
CA ARG A 36 -8.63 18.38 -7.15
C ARG A 36 -7.95 17.33 -8.04
N TRP A 37 -7.65 17.68 -9.29
CA TRP A 37 -6.96 16.76 -10.22
C TRP A 37 -5.57 16.39 -9.70
N THR A 38 -4.76 17.36 -9.30
CA THR A 38 -3.40 17.13 -8.81
C THR A 38 -3.41 16.26 -7.55
N ALA A 39 -4.32 16.52 -6.62
CA ALA A 39 -4.48 15.75 -5.39
C ALA A 39 -4.89 14.30 -5.68
N LEU A 40 -5.84 14.08 -6.59
CA LEU A 40 -6.26 12.74 -7.00
C LEU A 40 -5.15 11.96 -7.73
N ALA A 41 -4.42 12.63 -8.63
CA ALA A 41 -3.30 12.03 -9.34
C ALA A 41 -2.16 11.65 -8.38
N LEU A 42 -1.82 12.54 -7.45
CA LEU A 42 -0.80 12.29 -6.43
C LEU A 42 -1.24 11.20 -5.44
N ALA A 43 -2.51 11.17 -5.05
CA ALA A 43 -3.09 10.11 -4.24
C ALA A 43 -2.96 8.74 -4.89
N TRP A 44 -3.22 8.64 -6.20
CA TRP A 44 -3.02 7.38 -6.92
C TRP A 44 -1.54 7.01 -6.95
N ALA A 45 -0.67 7.96 -7.31
CA ALA A 45 0.77 7.72 -7.42
C ALA A 45 1.37 7.25 -6.08
N TYR A 46 0.98 7.89 -4.98
CA TYR A 46 1.46 7.53 -3.66
C TYR A 46 0.94 6.16 -3.21
N ALA A 47 -0.34 5.87 -3.40
CA ALA A 47 -0.90 4.55 -3.12
C ALA A 47 -0.20 3.45 -3.94
N ALA A 48 0.11 3.72 -5.22
CA ALA A 48 0.79 2.80 -6.12
C ALA A 48 2.25 2.55 -5.67
N LEU A 49 2.95 3.61 -5.26
CA LEU A 49 4.31 3.53 -4.71
C LEU A 49 4.35 2.71 -3.42
N ILE A 50 3.43 2.97 -2.48
CA ILE A 50 3.37 2.19 -1.25
C ILE A 50 3.01 0.74 -1.57
N PHE A 51 2.02 0.46 -2.42
CA PHE A 51 1.65 -0.91 -2.76
C PHE A 51 2.82 -1.69 -3.36
N SER A 52 3.57 -1.06 -4.29
CA SER A 52 4.81 -1.61 -4.86
C SER A 52 5.89 -1.85 -3.81
N PHE A 53 6.06 -0.92 -2.86
CA PHE A 53 6.98 -1.07 -1.74
C PHE A 53 6.66 -2.30 -0.87
N LEU A 54 5.39 -2.66 -0.69
CA LEU A 54 4.98 -3.87 0.04
C LEU A 54 5.44 -5.14 -0.65
N GLY A 55 5.37 -5.16 -1.98
CA GLY A 55 5.92 -6.24 -2.78
C GLY A 55 7.42 -6.40 -2.56
N GLY A 56 8.17 -5.28 -2.64
CA GLY A 56 9.60 -5.25 -2.34
C GLY A 56 9.93 -5.69 -0.91
N LEU A 57 9.06 -5.41 0.05
CA LEU A 57 9.20 -5.83 1.43
C LEU A 57 9.03 -7.35 1.58
N TRP A 58 8.04 -7.96 0.90
CA TRP A 58 7.87 -9.41 0.91
C TRP A 58 9.07 -10.11 0.25
N TRP A 59 9.56 -9.56 -0.85
CA TRP A 59 10.80 -9.99 -1.50
C TRP A 59 11.98 -9.91 -0.53
N GLY A 60 12.11 -8.81 0.22
CA GLY A 60 13.18 -8.60 1.19
C GLY A 60 13.14 -9.60 2.34
N LEU A 61 11.95 -9.91 2.87
CA LEU A 61 11.78 -10.95 3.91
C LEU A 61 12.18 -12.33 3.37
N ALA A 62 11.75 -12.68 2.16
CA ALA A 62 12.11 -13.91 1.47
C ALA A 62 13.62 -14.02 1.23
N ALA A 63 14.25 -12.96 0.72
CA ALA A 63 15.69 -12.92 0.47
C ALA A 63 16.50 -13.04 1.76
N ALA A 64 16.08 -12.36 2.83
CA ALA A 64 16.74 -12.44 4.13
C ALA A 64 16.63 -13.85 4.75
N ALA A 65 15.49 -14.53 4.59
CA ALA A 65 15.30 -15.90 5.05
C ALA A 65 16.14 -16.89 4.23
N SER A 66 16.11 -16.77 2.90
CA SER A 66 16.92 -17.57 1.98
C SER A 66 18.42 -17.45 2.28
N ALA A 67 18.91 -16.23 2.60
CA ALA A 67 20.30 -16.01 3.01
C ALA A 67 20.68 -16.71 4.33
N ARG A 68 19.70 -17.04 5.18
CA ARG A 68 19.88 -17.83 6.40
C ARG A 68 19.65 -19.33 6.18
N ILE A 69 19.49 -19.78 4.93
CA ILE A 69 19.22 -21.17 4.56
C ILE A 69 17.86 -21.65 5.16
N GLU A 70 16.92 -20.73 5.36
CA GLU A 70 15.54 -21.07 5.71
C GLU A 70 14.74 -21.40 4.44
N GLU A 71 13.83 -22.36 4.52
CA GLU A 71 12.93 -22.67 3.41
C GLU A 71 11.98 -21.50 3.12
N VAL A 72 11.92 -21.10 1.86
CA VAL A 72 11.04 -20.04 1.36
C VAL A 72 10.21 -20.60 0.22
N ASP A 73 8.89 -20.55 0.36
CA ASP A 73 7.98 -21.01 -0.68
C ASP A 73 8.07 -20.14 -1.94
N GLY A 74 8.05 -20.78 -3.11
CA GLY A 74 8.16 -20.11 -4.41
C GLY A 74 7.08 -19.05 -4.67
N TRP A 75 5.89 -19.23 -4.10
CA TRP A 75 4.77 -18.30 -4.28
C TRP A 75 5.06 -16.90 -3.72
N VAL A 76 5.94 -16.79 -2.71
CA VAL A 76 6.27 -15.50 -2.07
C VAL A 76 6.93 -14.55 -3.07
N TRP A 77 7.81 -15.07 -3.93
CA TRP A 77 8.47 -14.29 -4.98
C TRP A 77 7.45 -13.77 -6.01
N ILE A 78 6.48 -14.60 -6.37
CA ILE A 78 5.41 -14.20 -7.30
C ILE A 78 4.53 -13.12 -6.65
N ALA A 79 4.10 -13.35 -5.41
CA ALA A 79 3.30 -12.39 -4.65
C ALA A 79 4.03 -11.05 -4.47
N ALA A 80 5.35 -11.07 -4.34
CA ALA A 80 6.16 -9.86 -4.21
C ALA A 80 6.23 -8.99 -5.48
N VAL A 81 6.10 -9.58 -6.68
CA VAL A 81 6.08 -8.82 -7.94
C VAL A 81 4.69 -8.26 -8.24
N PHE A 82 3.65 -8.97 -7.81
CA PHE A 82 2.26 -8.64 -8.12
C PHE A 82 1.90 -7.17 -7.83
N PRO A 83 2.28 -6.54 -6.69
CA PRO A 83 1.89 -5.17 -6.41
C PRO A 83 2.36 -4.14 -7.45
N SER A 84 3.58 -4.26 -7.94
CA SER A 84 4.13 -3.33 -8.94
C SER A 84 3.44 -3.51 -10.30
N LEU A 85 3.19 -4.75 -10.72
CA LEU A 85 2.46 -5.03 -11.96
C LEU A 85 1.00 -4.60 -11.87
N PHE A 86 0.37 -4.80 -10.72
CA PHE A 86 -1.00 -4.36 -10.48
C PHE A 86 -1.08 -2.83 -10.48
N ALA A 87 -0.17 -2.14 -9.78
CA ALA A 87 -0.08 -0.69 -9.83
C ALA A 87 0.07 -0.17 -11.27
N LEU A 88 0.97 -0.76 -12.06
CA LEU A 88 1.12 -0.45 -13.48
C LEU A 88 -0.17 -0.70 -14.27
N ALA A 89 -0.87 -1.81 -14.03
CA ALA A 89 -2.15 -2.09 -14.68
C ALA A 89 -3.22 -1.05 -14.34
N THR A 90 -3.25 -0.54 -13.09
CA THR A 90 -4.19 0.54 -12.71
C THR A 90 -3.85 1.90 -13.32
N TYR A 91 -2.66 2.06 -13.91
CA TYR A 91 -2.29 3.25 -14.66
C TYR A 91 -2.78 3.21 -16.12
N TYR A 92 -2.93 2.00 -16.67
CA TYR A 92 -3.30 1.77 -18.06
C TYR A 92 -4.54 2.53 -18.54
N PRO A 93 -5.65 2.66 -17.76
CA PRO A 93 -6.82 3.44 -18.19
C PRO A 93 -6.48 4.87 -18.62
N TRP A 94 -5.58 5.55 -17.88
CA TRP A 94 -5.16 6.91 -18.23
C TRP A 94 -4.46 6.98 -19.59
N ILE A 95 -3.65 5.97 -19.92
CA ILE A 95 -2.88 5.92 -21.17
C ILE A 95 -3.81 5.85 -22.39
N ILE A 96 -4.93 5.15 -22.27
CA ILE A 96 -5.90 4.95 -23.35
C ILE A 96 -7.07 5.94 -23.33
N GLY A 97 -7.06 6.92 -22.42
CA GLY A 97 -8.10 7.94 -22.31
C GLY A 97 -9.37 7.48 -21.59
N GLU A 98 -9.31 6.36 -20.86
CA GLU A 98 -10.40 5.87 -20.01
C GLU A 98 -10.44 6.59 -18.65
N PRO A 99 -11.55 6.51 -17.88
CA PRO A 99 -11.70 7.18 -16.60
C PRO A 99 -10.58 6.85 -15.59
N TRP A 100 -9.91 7.90 -15.12
CA TRP A 100 -8.81 7.83 -14.16
C TRP A 100 -8.72 9.14 -13.36
N PRO A 101 -8.33 9.14 -12.06
CA PRO A 101 -7.86 8.00 -11.27
C PRO A 101 -8.96 7.30 -10.44
N GLY A 102 -10.21 7.75 -10.48
CA GLY A 102 -11.28 7.28 -9.59
C GLY A 102 -11.40 5.75 -9.48
N PRO A 103 -11.71 5.03 -10.57
CA PRO A 103 -11.79 3.56 -10.55
C PRO A 103 -10.48 2.89 -10.11
N SER A 104 -9.34 3.42 -10.56
CA SER A 104 -8.00 2.92 -10.20
C SER A 104 -7.71 3.05 -8.71
N LEU A 105 -8.12 4.16 -8.08
CA LEU A 105 -8.00 4.37 -6.63
C LEU A 105 -8.83 3.35 -5.84
N LEU A 106 -10.04 3.03 -6.30
CA LEU A 106 -10.89 2.03 -5.62
C LEU A 106 -10.23 0.66 -5.59
N VAL A 107 -9.80 0.15 -6.75
CA VAL A 107 -9.19 -1.18 -6.85
C VAL A 107 -7.83 -1.24 -6.15
N LEU A 108 -7.03 -0.17 -6.24
CA LEU A 108 -5.73 -0.08 -5.58
C LEU A 108 -5.86 0.02 -4.07
N GLY A 109 -6.81 0.82 -3.57
CA GLY A 109 -7.11 0.91 -2.15
C GLY A 109 -7.60 -0.42 -1.57
N ALA A 110 -8.48 -1.14 -2.29
CA ALA A 110 -8.90 -2.48 -1.90
C ALA A 110 -7.72 -3.48 -1.85
N ALA A 111 -6.85 -3.46 -2.86
CA ALA A 111 -5.66 -4.30 -2.89
C ALA A 111 -4.73 -4.03 -1.69
N ILE A 112 -4.55 -2.76 -1.31
CA ILE A 112 -3.79 -2.38 -0.11
C ILE A 112 -4.45 -2.92 1.16
N MET A 113 -5.77 -2.78 1.32
CA MET A 113 -6.49 -3.28 2.51
C MET A 113 -6.39 -4.81 2.65
N ILE A 114 -6.38 -5.54 1.54
CA ILE A 114 -6.32 -7.01 1.50
C ILE A 114 -4.89 -7.53 1.65
N SER A 115 -3.87 -6.71 1.31
CA SER A 115 -2.44 -7.09 1.38
C SER A 115 -1.97 -7.73 2.71
N PRO A 116 -2.50 -7.39 3.91
CA PRO A 116 -2.11 -8.07 5.15
C PRO A 116 -2.41 -9.58 5.18
N ILE A 117 -3.22 -10.11 4.27
CA ILE A 117 -3.41 -11.56 4.11
C ILE A 117 -2.10 -12.22 3.68
N VAL A 118 -1.35 -11.60 2.75
CA VAL A 118 -0.02 -12.07 2.35
C VAL A 118 0.92 -12.02 3.56
N ASP A 119 0.94 -10.89 4.27
CA ASP A 119 1.72 -10.76 5.49
C ASP A 119 1.40 -11.91 6.46
N TYR A 120 0.12 -12.25 6.66
CA TYR A 120 -0.32 -13.35 7.53
C TYR A 120 0.23 -14.71 7.11
N ALA A 121 0.23 -15.01 5.81
CA ALA A 121 0.84 -16.22 5.28
C ALA A 121 2.37 -16.26 5.53
N LEU A 122 3.04 -15.11 5.57
CA LEU A 122 4.48 -14.99 5.87
C LEU A 122 4.82 -15.06 7.37
N LYS A 123 3.97 -15.68 8.20
CA LYS A 123 4.12 -15.72 9.67
C LYS A 123 5.49 -16.21 10.18
N ARG A 124 6.18 -17.05 9.41
CA ARG A 124 7.51 -17.58 9.77
C ARG A 124 8.65 -16.59 9.46
N LEU A 125 8.46 -15.68 8.50
CA LEU A 125 9.51 -14.79 8.00
C LEU A 125 9.49 -13.41 8.67
N ARG A 126 8.35 -13.01 9.22
CA ARG A 126 8.13 -11.67 9.79
C ARG A 126 8.31 -11.65 11.32
N PRO A 127 8.66 -10.49 11.91
CA PRO A 127 8.73 -10.35 13.36
C PRO A 127 7.34 -10.38 14.03
N PRO A 128 7.23 -10.70 15.34
CA PRO A 128 5.95 -10.85 16.03
C PRO A 128 5.07 -9.58 16.05
N TRP A 129 5.68 -8.39 16.08
CA TRP A 129 4.99 -7.10 16.10
C TRP A 129 4.43 -6.68 14.74
N TRP A 130 4.78 -7.39 13.66
CA TRP A 130 4.52 -6.98 12.28
C TRP A 130 3.06 -6.62 12.03
N MET A 131 2.14 -7.52 12.40
CA MET A 131 0.71 -7.33 12.11
C MET A 131 0.07 -6.20 12.91
N ALA A 132 0.51 -6.00 14.15
CA ALA A 132 0.01 -4.92 14.98
C ALA A 132 0.27 -3.55 14.34
N LEU A 133 1.35 -3.42 13.55
CA LEU A 133 1.62 -2.24 12.75
C LEU A 133 0.95 -2.31 11.37
N ARG A 134 1.06 -3.45 10.69
CA ARG A 134 0.64 -3.60 9.29
C ARG A 134 -0.85 -3.37 9.08
N ILE A 135 -1.70 -3.94 9.94
CA ILE A 135 -3.17 -3.85 9.82
C ILE A 135 -3.64 -2.39 9.84
N PRO A 136 -3.37 -1.57 10.89
CA PRO A 136 -3.87 -0.20 10.93
C PRO A 136 -3.32 0.65 9.79
N LEU A 137 -2.07 0.44 9.36
CA LEU A 137 -1.51 1.17 8.22
C LEU A 137 -2.20 0.82 6.90
N SER A 138 -2.44 -0.47 6.63
CA SER A 138 -3.16 -0.89 5.42
C SER A 138 -4.61 -0.43 5.42
N LEU A 139 -5.30 -0.48 6.57
CA LEU A 139 -6.66 0.02 6.69
C LEU A 139 -6.72 1.55 6.53
N GLY A 140 -5.80 2.28 7.14
CA GLY A 140 -5.74 3.74 7.05
C GLY A 140 -5.43 4.21 5.63
N LEU A 141 -4.36 3.67 5.03
CA LEU A 141 -3.97 4.04 3.67
C LEU A 141 -5.01 3.58 2.65
N GLY A 142 -5.38 2.30 2.66
CA GLY A 142 -6.34 1.75 1.72
C GLY A 142 -7.72 2.38 1.84
N GLY A 143 -8.19 2.65 3.07
CA GLY A 143 -9.44 3.37 3.31
C GLY A 143 -9.41 4.81 2.81
N ALA A 144 -8.32 5.56 3.03
CA ALA A 144 -8.16 6.89 2.47
C ALA A 144 -8.14 6.87 0.93
N THR A 145 -7.44 5.91 0.33
CA THR A 145 -7.40 5.72 -1.14
C THR A 145 -8.77 5.38 -1.72
N ILE A 146 -9.55 4.49 -1.08
CA ILE A 146 -10.92 4.20 -1.51
C ILE A 146 -11.80 5.43 -1.40
N THR A 147 -11.70 6.16 -0.28
CA THR A 147 -12.47 7.40 -0.07
C THR A 147 -12.18 8.42 -1.17
N LEU A 148 -10.91 8.60 -1.53
CA LEU A 148 -10.50 9.44 -2.65
C LEU A 148 -11.06 8.94 -3.99
N GLY A 149 -11.08 7.63 -4.23
CA GLY A 149 -11.68 7.03 -5.42
C GLY A 149 -13.18 7.29 -5.53
N VAL A 150 -13.91 7.20 -4.42
CA VAL A 150 -15.35 7.56 -4.36
C VAL A 150 -15.53 9.06 -4.58
N LEU A 151 -14.71 9.88 -3.93
CA LEU A 151 -14.78 11.33 -4.03
C LEU A 151 -14.41 11.84 -5.42
N ALA A 152 -13.63 11.11 -6.21
CA ALA A 152 -13.26 11.51 -7.56
C ALA A 152 -14.48 11.78 -8.46
N GLY A 153 -15.59 11.07 -8.22
CA GLY A 153 -16.79 11.12 -9.05
C GLY A 153 -16.64 10.33 -10.36
N PRO A 154 -17.73 10.12 -11.11
CA PRO A 154 -17.68 9.65 -12.49
C PRO A 154 -17.03 10.66 -13.43
#